data_AF-A0A9D0ZYZ0-F1
#
_entry.id   AF-A0A9D0ZYZ0-F1
#
_cell.length_a   1.000
_cell.length_b   1.000
_cell.length_c   1.000
_cell.angle_alpha   90.00
_cell.angle_beta   90.00
_cell.angle_gamma   90.00
#
_symmetry.space_group_name_H-M   'P 1'
#
loop_
_entity.id
_entity.type
_entity.pdbx_description
1 polymer ?
#
loop_
_entity_poly.entity_id
_entity_poly.type
_entity_poly.pdbx_seq_one_letter_code
_entity_poly.pdbx_strand_id
1 'polypeptide(L)'
;MTAPFASAQADSGILRRMVRFVATVILLTAVYLAVSLPFKFALELIPGFTDIRPVACLQPIFGVFFGIPGCLAFGVGNLITDAMSDSLRWSSIASFVANVGNPLLFCLLWWRLRDGVFDLRTGRNIALLAGLSFTCACLQSLVISVAVAAAYPDVDVLLFALSVVGNHTVFPVLFGAPIAILMQEEMGKDPRGLGGRFRLANTPA
;
A
#
# COMPACT_ATOMS: atom_id res chain seq x y z
N MET A 1 40.80 -1.99 26.36
CA MET A 1 39.50 -2.62 26.69
C MET A 1 38.38 -1.61 26.45
N THR A 2 37.81 -1.54 25.24
CA THR A 2 36.72 -0.59 24.90
C THR A 2 35.60 -1.23 24.06
N ALA A 3 35.62 -2.56 23.87
CA ALA A 3 34.72 -3.28 22.98
C ALA A 3 33.28 -3.58 23.50
N PRO A 4 33.00 -3.83 24.80
CA PRO A 4 31.69 -4.37 25.20
C PRO A 4 30.55 -3.33 25.27
N PHE A 5 30.86 -2.03 25.39
CA PHE A 5 29.83 -0.98 25.45
C PHE A 5 29.32 -0.57 24.05
N ALA A 6 30.16 -0.62 23.03
CA ALA A 6 29.79 -0.25 21.67
C ALA A 6 28.84 -1.29 21.02
N SER A 7 29.05 -2.59 21.28
CA SER A 7 28.18 -3.66 20.79
C SER A 7 26.79 -3.61 21.44
N ALA A 8 26.71 -3.47 22.77
CA ALA A 8 25.43 -3.37 23.48
C ALA A 8 24.60 -2.14 23.05
N GLN A 9 25.25 -1.01 22.77
CA GLN A 9 24.57 0.19 22.30
C GLN A 9 24.09 0.05 20.84
N ALA A 10 24.86 -0.64 19.98
CA ALA A 10 24.45 -0.98 18.62
C ALA A 10 23.25 -1.94 18.60
N ASP A 11 23.26 -2.99 19.44
CA ASP A 11 22.18 -3.96 19.58
C ASP A 11 20.88 -3.31 20.04
N SER A 12 20.96 -2.38 21.00
CA SER A 12 19.80 -1.60 21.45
C SER A 12 19.24 -0.68 20.36
N GLY A 13 20.08 -0.20 19.45
CA GLY A 13 19.70 0.62 18.30
C GLY A 13 18.96 -0.18 17.22
N ILE A 14 19.45 -1.37 16.90
CA ILE A 14 18.83 -2.30 15.94
C ILE A 14 17.47 -2.77 16.48
N LEU A 15 17.42 -3.20 17.74
CA LEU A 15 16.19 -3.63 18.39
C LEU A 15 15.12 -2.53 18.36
N ARG A 16 15.47 -1.29 18.72
CA ARG A 16 14.54 -0.14 18.64
C ARG A 16 14.03 0.13 17.22
N ARG A 17 14.82 -0.16 16.18
CA ARG A 17 14.38 -0.01 14.78
C ARG A 17 13.43 -1.14 14.38
N MET A 18 13.73 -2.37 14.77
CA MET A 18 12.86 -3.53 14.51
C MET A 18 11.51 -3.40 15.22
N VAL A 19 11.50 -3.03 16.50
CA VAL A 19 10.27 -2.80 17.26
C VAL A 19 9.41 -1.72 16.60
N ARG A 20 10.01 -0.59 16.21
CA ARG A 20 9.27 0.48 15.48
C ARG A 20 8.74 0.00 14.13
N PHE A 21 9.51 -0.78 13.39
CA PHE A 21 9.07 -1.35 12.12
C PHE A 21 7.86 -2.26 12.32
N VAL A 22 7.96 -3.24 13.21
CA VAL A 22 6.88 -4.20 13.50
C VAL A 22 5.64 -3.48 14.05
N ALA A 23 5.81 -2.56 14.99
CA ALA A 23 4.70 -1.77 15.52
C ALA A 23 4.00 -0.96 14.43
N THR A 24 4.76 -0.36 13.50
CA THR A 24 4.18 0.37 12.36
C THR A 24 3.37 -0.57 11.46
N VAL A 25 3.89 -1.75 11.15
CA VAL A 25 3.17 -2.75 10.34
C VAL A 25 1.87 -3.16 11.03
N ILE A 26 1.91 -3.47 12.32
CA ILE A 26 0.72 -3.88 13.10
C ILE A 26 -0.34 -2.77 13.10
N LEU A 27 0.06 -1.54 13.44
CA LEU A 27 -0.88 -0.40 13.51
C LEU A 27 -1.52 -0.11 12.15
N LEU A 28 -0.73 -0.09 11.08
CA LEU A 28 -1.26 0.15 9.73
C LEU A 28 -2.12 -1.00 9.23
N THR A 29 -1.80 -2.24 9.61
CA THR A 29 -2.64 -3.41 9.32
C THR A 29 -3.98 -3.27 10.03
N ALA A 30 -4.00 -2.84 11.29
CA ALA A 30 -5.25 -2.58 12.02
C ALA A 30 -6.09 -1.49 11.36
N VAL A 31 -5.48 -0.40 10.89
CA VAL A 31 -6.16 0.65 10.11
C VAL A 31 -6.73 0.09 8.81
N TYR A 32 -5.94 -0.70 8.08
CA TYR A 32 -6.40 -1.37 6.86
C TYR A 32 -7.66 -2.21 7.15
N LEU A 33 -7.62 -3.06 8.19
CA LEU A 33 -8.73 -3.95 8.54
C LEU A 33 -9.98 -3.18 8.96
N ALA A 34 -9.81 -2.11 9.74
CA ALA A 34 -10.91 -1.25 10.17
C ALA A 34 -11.66 -0.62 8.99
N VAL A 35 -10.93 -0.26 7.92
CA VAL A 35 -11.54 0.28 6.70
C VAL A 35 -12.02 -0.83 5.77
N SER A 36 -11.36 -1.99 5.72
CA SER A 36 -11.65 -3.06 4.75
C SER A 36 -12.84 -3.93 5.13
N LEU A 37 -12.90 -4.41 6.37
CA LEU A 37 -13.87 -5.43 6.80
C LEU A 37 -15.34 -4.98 6.63
N PRO A 38 -15.74 -3.74 6.98
CA PRO A 38 -17.15 -3.34 6.85
C PRO A 38 -17.68 -3.43 5.42
N PHE A 39 -16.87 -3.10 4.42
CA PHE A 39 -17.28 -3.15 3.02
C PHE A 39 -17.13 -4.53 2.41
N LYS A 40 -16.16 -5.33 2.89
CA LYS A 40 -15.96 -6.71 2.45
C LYS A 40 -17.23 -7.55 2.63
N PHE A 41 -17.89 -7.42 3.77
CA PHE A 41 -19.13 -8.18 4.06
C PHE A 41 -20.39 -7.54 3.48
N ALA A 42 -20.38 -6.23 3.22
CA ALA A 42 -21.58 -5.50 2.84
C ALA A 42 -21.74 -5.28 1.32
N LEU A 43 -20.63 -5.24 0.57
CA LEU A 43 -20.60 -4.79 -0.83
C LEU A 43 -19.81 -5.74 -1.74
N GLU A 44 -20.07 -7.05 -1.63
CA GLU A 44 -19.48 -8.03 -2.53
C GLU A 44 -19.96 -7.82 -3.98
N LEU A 45 -19.01 -7.81 -4.91
CA LEU A 45 -19.23 -7.69 -6.35
C LEU A 45 -19.22 -9.07 -7.02
N ILE A 46 -18.23 -9.88 -6.66
CA ILE A 46 -18.15 -11.30 -7.04
C ILE A 46 -17.97 -12.08 -5.73
N PRO A 47 -18.96 -12.89 -5.32
CA PRO A 47 -18.93 -13.58 -4.03
C PRO A 47 -17.63 -14.36 -3.81
N GLY A 48 -16.94 -14.06 -2.71
CA GLY A 48 -15.67 -14.70 -2.35
C GLY A 48 -14.45 -14.35 -3.22
N PHE A 49 -14.54 -13.35 -4.11
CA PHE A 49 -13.42 -12.90 -4.96
C PHE A 49 -13.16 -11.40 -4.90
N THR A 50 -14.19 -10.56 -5.03
CA THR A 50 -14.00 -9.09 -5.06
C THR A 50 -15.22 -8.35 -4.55
N ASP A 51 -14.98 -7.13 -4.09
CA ASP A 51 -15.91 -6.26 -3.38
C ASP A 51 -15.64 -4.80 -3.76
N ILE A 52 -16.53 -3.89 -3.38
CA ILE A 52 -16.25 -2.45 -3.44
C ILE A 52 -15.29 -2.12 -2.29
N ARG A 53 -14.09 -1.62 -2.63
CA ARG A 53 -12.95 -1.54 -1.70
C ARG A 53 -12.51 -0.11 -1.42
N PRO A 54 -13.23 0.67 -0.59
CA PRO A 54 -12.79 2.00 -0.17
C PRO A 54 -11.39 2.01 0.46
N VAL A 55 -10.97 0.90 1.10
CA VAL A 55 -9.61 0.74 1.65
C VAL A 55 -8.50 0.95 0.62
N ALA A 56 -8.79 0.78 -0.68
CA ALA A 56 -7.85 1.07 -1.75
C ALA A 56 -7.37 2.54 -1.74
N CYS A 57 -8.13 3.47 -1.15
CA CYS A 57 -7.69 4.85 -0.96
C CYS A 57 -6.39 4.99 -0.16
N LEU A 58 -6.10 4.02 0.73
CA LEU A 58 -4.92 4.02 1.59
C LEU A 58 -3.66 3.56 0.86
N GLN A 59 -3.77 3.01 -0.35
CA GLN A 59 -2.65 2.49 -1.12
C GLN A 59 -1.52 3.51 -1.34
N PRO A 60 -1.75 4.69 -1.96
CA PRO A 60 -0.69 5.69 -2.13
C PRO A 60 -0.16 6.19 -0.78
N ILE A 61 -1.02 6.26 0.24
CA ILE A 61 -0.68 6.74 1.58
C ILE A 61 0.31 5.80 2.27
N PHE A 62 0.03 4.49 2.24
CA PHE A 62 0.86 3.47 2.88
C PHE A 62 2.25 3.43 2.24
N GLY A 63 2.33 3.53 0.91
CA GLY A 63 3.61 3.61 0.20
C GLY A 63 4.38 4.88 0.52
N VAL A 64 3.77 6.05 0.30
CA VAL A 64 4.46 7.34 0.38
C VAL A 64 4.84 7.72 1.82
N PHE A 65 3.90 7.68 2.76
CA PHE A 65 4.13 8.19 4.12
C PHE A 65 4.79 7.19 5.05
N PHE A 66 4.65 5.89 4.78
CA PHE A 66 5.15 4.84 5.67
C PHE A 66 6.19 3.95 5.00
N GLY A 67 6.35 3.98 3.68
CA GLY A 67 7.37 3.22 2.98
C GLY A 67 7.16 1.71 3.04
N ILE A 68 8.24 0.94 3.17
CA ILE A 68 8.21 -0.53 3.23
C ILE A 68 7.24 -1.07 4.29
N PRO A 69 7.24 -0.61 5.56
CA PRO A 69 6.28 -1.15 6.54
C PRO A 69 4.84 -0.86 6.16
N GLY A 70 4.54 0.27 5.50
CA GLY A 70 3.20 0.54 4.97
C GLY A 70 2.85 -0.40 3.82
N CYS A 71 3.74 -0.61 2.86
CA CYS A 71 3.51 -1.54 1.75
C CYS A 71 3.23 -2.96 2.28
N LEU A 72 4.03 -3.43 3.25
CA LEU A 72 3.82 -4.73 3.88
C LEU A 72 2.49 -4.79 4.62
N ALA A 73 2.13 -3.76 5.38
CA ALA A 73 0.85 -3.68 6.08
C ALA A 73 -0.35 -3.74 5.12
N PHE A 74 -0.26 -3.13 3.93
CA PHE A 74 -1.32 -3.19 2.93
C PHE A 74 -1.53 -4.62 2.41
N GLY A 75 -0.44 -5.32 2.09
CA GLY A 75 -0.49 -6.73 1.68
C GLY A 75 -0.98 -7.67 2.78
N VAL A 76 -0.43 -7.55 3.99
CA VAL A 76 -0.83 -8.37 5.15
C VAL A 76 -2.29 -8.09 5.51
N GLY A 77 -2.73 -6.84 5.52
CA GLY A 77 -4.12 -6.46 5.75
C GLY A 77 -5.08 -7.08 4.73
N ASN A 78 -4.71 -7.10 3.44
CA ASN A 78 -5.48 -7.81 2.42
C ASN A 78 -5.58 -9.31 2.75
N LEU A 79 -4.46 -9.96 3.05
CA LEU A 79 -4.44 -11.40 3.31
C LEU A 79 -5.27 -11.78 4.53
N ILE A 80 -5.22 -10.98 5.60
CA ILE A 80 -6.04 -11.18 6.81
C ILE A 80 -7.52 -10.94 6.47
N THR A 81 -7.85 -9.93 5.68
CA THR A 81 -9.23 -9.69 5.23
C THR A 81 -9.76 -10.92 4.50
N ASP A 82 -9.01 -11.45 3.54
CA ASP A 82 -9.41 -12.64 2.77
C ASP A 82 -9.62 -13.85 3.70
N ALA A 83 -8.77 -14.03 4.72
CA ALA A 83 -8.91 -15.07 5.73
C ALA A 83 -10.13 -14.90 6.65
N MET A 84 -10.54 -13.68 6.93
CA MET A 84 -11.69 -13.38 7.80
C MET A 84 -13.02 -13.37 7.04
N SER A 85 -13.01 -13.28 5.71
CA SER A 85 -14.21 -13.15 4.86
C SER A 85 -14.45 -14.36 3.96
N ASP A 86 -13.98 -15.55 4.36
CA ASP A 86 -14.09 -16.81 3.59
C ASP A 86 -13.60 -16.71 2.12
N SER A 87 -12.75 -15.72 1.84
CA SER A 87 -12.23 -15.38 0.50
C SER A 87 -10.78 -15.83 0.32
N LEU A 88 -10.23 -16.59 1.29
CA LEU A 88 -8.87 -17.10 1.23
C LEU A 88 -8.76 -18.19 0.17
N ARG A 89 -8.04 -17.87 -0.91
CA ARG A 89 -7.93 -18.67 -2.13
C ARG A 89 -6.46 -18.83 -2.50
N TRP A 90 -6.14 -19.73 -3.44
CA TRP A 90 -4.79 -19.83 -4.00
C TRP A 90 -4.34 -18.53 -4.66
N SER A 91 -5.28 -17.78 -5.24
CA SER A 91 -5.05 -16.44 -5.79
C SER A 91 -4.70 -15.39 -4.72
N SER A 92 -4.97 -15.64 -3.42
CA SER A 92 -4.62 -14.71 -2.33
C SER A 92 -3.11 -14.54 -2.16
N ILE A 93 -2.28 -15.49 -2.61
CA ILE A 93 -0.82 -15.33 -2.63
C ILE A 93 -0.41 -14.28 -3.66
N ALA A 94 -0.96 -14.37 -4.88
CA ALA A 94 -0.74 -13.37 -5.92
C ALA A 94 -1.31 -12.01 -5.48
N SER A 95 -2.47 -12.00 -4.83
CA SER A 95 -3.07 -10.81 -4.23
C SER A 95 -2.15 -10.18 -3.18
N PHE A 96 -1.57 -10.96 -2.27
CA PHE A 96 -0.62 -10.47 -1.27
C PHE A 96 0.57 -9.78 -1.93
N VAL A 97 1.21 -10.44 -2.90
CA VAL A 97 2.37 -9.88 -3.62
C VAL A 97 2.00 -8.59 -4.35
N ALA A 98 0.86 -8.58 -5.04
CA ALA A 98 0.41 -7.40 -5.79
C ALA A 98 0.01 -6.24 -4.85
N ASN A 99 -0.57 -6.52 -3.68
CA ASN A 99 -0.94 -5.51 -2.68
C ASN A 99 0.27 -4.97 -1.91
N VAL A 100 1.38 -5.70 -1.78
CA VAL A 100 2.66 -5.13 -1.32
C VAL A 100 3.32 -4.33 -2.45
N GLY A 101 3.30 -4.88 -3.66
CA GLY A 101 4.00 -4.33 -4.82
C GLY A 101 3.40 -3.03 -5.33
N ASN A 102 2.07 -2.88 -5.35
CA ASN A 102 1.40 -1.70 -5.87
C ASN A 102 1.75 -0.41 -5.10
N PRO A 103 1.55 -0.29 -3.77
CA PRO A 103 1.93 0.92 -3.03
C PRO A 103 3.43 1.21 -3.13
N LEU A 104 4.28 0.17 -3.21
CA LEU A 104 5.71 0.32 -3.40
C LEU A 104 6.03 0.90 -4.78
N LEU A 105 5.44 0.34 -5.84
CA LEU A 105 5.61 0.77 -7.22
C LEU A 105 5.14 2.21 -7.40
N PHE A 106 3.94 2.52 -6.89
CA PHE A 106 3.40 3.88 -6.87
C PHE A 106 4.41 4.86 -6.27
N CYS A 107 4.94 4.50 -5.09
CA CYS A 107 5.89 5.33 -4.37
C CYS A 107 7.20 5.55 -5.14
N LEU A 108 7.73 4.49 -5.75
CA LEU A 108 8.94 4.56 -6.57
C LEU A 108 8.74 5.42 -7.82
N LEU A 109 7.63 5.24 -8.53
CA LEU A 109 7.30 6.02 -9.73
C LEU A 109 7.09 7.49 -9.36
N TRP A 110 6.35 7.77 -8.29
CA TRP A 110 6.13 9.14 -7.84
C TRP A 110 7.45 9.86 -7.58
N TRP A 111 8.35 9.26 -6.78
CA TRP A 111 9.61 9.93 -6.47
C TRP A 111 10.53 10.09 -7.66
N ARG A 112 10.50 9.16 -8.62
CA ARG A 112 11.25 9.33 -9.87
C ARG A 112 10.73 10.50 -10.71
N LEU A 113 9.41 10.71 -10.72
CA LEU A 113 8.80 11.78 -11.52
C LEU A 113 8.80 13.14 -10.81
N ARG A 114 8.98 13.15 -9.48
CA ARG A 114 8.83 14.35 -8.62
C ARG A 114 10.00 14.62 -7.69
N ASP A 115 11.15 14.00 -7.95
CA ASP A 115 12.39 14.21 -7.19
C ASP A 115 12.25 14.04 -5.66
N GLY A 116 11.34 13.16 -5.26
CA GLY A 116 11.04 12.91 -3.85
C GLY A 116 10.04 13.86 -3.20
N VAL A 117 9.55 14.89 -3.91
CA VAL A 117 8.55 15.82 -3.40
C VAL A 117 7.15 15.26 -3.66
N PHE A 118 6.40 15.04 -2.59
CA PHE A 118 5.01 14.60 -2.68
C PHE A 118 4.10 15.72 -2.19
N ASP A 119 3.43 16.37 -3.13
CA ASP A 119 2.52 17.48 -2.92
C ASP A 119 1.28 17.30 -3.81
N LEU A 120 0.08 17.58 -3.31
CA LEU A 120 -1.17 17.44 -4.07
C LEU A 120 -1.90 18.78 -4.26
N ARG A 121 -1.20 19.91 -4.06
CA ARG A 121 -1.75 21.27 -4.14
C ARG A 121 -2.12 21.74 -5.55
N THR A 122 -1.70 21.03 -6.58
CA THR A 122 -1.92 21.44 -7.98
C THR A 122 -2.65 20.35 -8.76
N GLY A 123 -3.51 20.77 -9.71
CA GLY A 123 -4.24 19.85 -10.58
C GLY A 123 -3.33 18.91 -11.37
N ARG A 124 -2.13 19.36 -11.74
CA ARG A 124 -1.11 18.50 -12.38
C ARG A 124 -0.71 17.32 -11.49
N ASN A 125 -0.54 17.55 -10.19
CA ASN A 125 -0.13 16.50 -9.25
C ASN A 125 -1.29 15.53 -8.96
N ILE A 126 -2.51 16.05 -8.93
CA ILE A 126 -3.72 15.22 -8.81
C ILE A 126 -3.90 14.35 -10.07
N ALA A 127 -3.66 14.91 -11.26
CA ALA A 127 -3.67 14.15 -12.51
C ALA A 127 -2.56 13.08 -12.52
N LEU A 128 -1.37 13.41 -12.01
CA LEU A 128 -0.28 12.45 -11.86
C LEU A 128 -0.61 11.34 -10.87
N LEU A 129 -1.24 11.67 -9.74
CA LEU A 129 -1.75 10.68 -8.77
C LEU A 129 -2.74 9.74 -9.46
N ALA A 130 -3.73 10.27 -10.17
CA ALA A 130 -4.72 9.47 -10.89
C ALA A 130 -4.08 8.56 -11.94
N GLY A 131 -3.17 9.08 -12.77
CA GLY A 131 -2.48 8.31 -13.79
C GLY A 131 -1.57 7.21 -13.23
N LEU A 132 -0.85 7.50 -12.14
CA LEU A 132 -0.01 6.51 -11.46
C LEU A 132 -0.85 5.45 -10.74
N SER A 133 -1.93 5.82 -10.06
CA SER A 133 -2.87 4.89 -9.45
C SER A 133 -3.48 3.96 -10.50
N PHE A 134 -3.94 4.50 -11.64
CA PHE A 134 -4.44 3.69 -12.75
C PHE A 134 -3.37 2.72 -13.29
N THR A 135 -2.16 3.20 -13.54
CA THR A 135 -1.06 2.37 -14.06
C THR A 135 -0.73 1.23 -13.09
N CYS A 136 -0.58 1.53 -11.80
CA CYS A 136 -0.28 0.50 -10.81
C CYS A 136 -1.46 -0.46 -10.62
N ALA A 137 -2.70 0.03 -10.71
CA ALA A 137 -3.91 -0.78 -10.65
C ALA A 137 -4.03 -1.76 -11.82
N CYS A 138 -3.69 -1.36 -13.05
CA CYS A 138 -3.62 -2.24 -14.21
C CYS A 138 -2.59 -3.36 -14.01
N LEU A 139 -1.40 -3.03 -13.50
CA LEU A 139 -0.35 -4.01 -13.23
C LEU A 139 -0.74 -4.97 -12.11
N GLN A 140 -1.33 -4.45 -11.02
CA GLN A 140 -1.88 -5.27 -9.94
C GLN A 140 -2.97 -6.21 -10.48
N SER A 141 -3.90 -5.68 -11.27
CA SER A 141 -4.98 -6.45 -11.88
C SER A 141 -4.43 -7.56 -12.76
N LEU A 142 -3.41 -7.29 -13.57
CA LEU A 142 -2.77 -8.30 -14.41
C LEU A 142 -2.21 -9.46 -13.56
N VAL A 143 -1.46 -9.15 -12.50
CA VAL A 143 -0.87 -10.19 -11.62
C VAL A 143 -1.95 -11.06 -10.97
N ILE A 144 -2.99 -10.45 -10.41
CA ILE A 144 -4.02 -11.19 -9.68
C ILE A 144 -4.95 -11.94 -10.64
N SER A 145 -5.34 -11.31 -11.75
CA SER A 145 -6.28 -11.91 -12.71
C SER A 145 -5.69 -13.13 -13.41
N VAL A 146 -4.38 -13.16 -13.68
CA VAL A 146 -3.70 -14.36 -14.20
C VAL A 146 -3.79 -15.51 -13.19
N ALA A 147 -3.58 -15.23 -11.91
CA ALA A 147 -3.69 -16.24 -10.86
C ALA A 147 -5.14 -16.74 -10.68
N VAL A 148 -6.12 -15.84 -10.79
CA VAL A 148 -7.54 -16.20 -10.73
C VAL A 148 -7.94 -17.05 -11.94
N ALA A 149 -7.60 -16.62 -13.15
CA ALA A 149 -7.92 -17.34 -14.39
C ALA A 149 -7.31 -18.76 -14.41
N ALA A 150 -6.09 -18.91 -13.87
CA ALA A 150 -5.42 -20.20 -13.81
C ALA A 150 -6.03 -21.17 -12.78
N ALA A 151 -6.53 -20.65 -11.65
CA ALA A 151 -7.02 -21.47 -10.55
C ALA A 151 -8.54 -21.64 -10.51
N TYR A 152 -9.29 -20.72 -11.13
CA TYR A 152 -10.74 -20.62 -11.01
C TYR A 152 -11.37 -20.24 -12.38
N PRO A 153 -11.54 -21.20 -13.30
CA PRO A 153 -12.02 -20.94 -14.66
C PRO A 153 -13.48 -20.45 -14.71
N ASP A 154 -14.27 -20.69 -13.66
CA ASP A 154 -15.67 -20.30 -13.59
C ASP A 154 -15.89 -18.82 -13.19
N VAL A 155 -14.81 -18.11 -12.84
CA VAL A 155 -14.89 -16.70 -12.43
C VAL A 155 -14.90 -15.81 -13.66
N ASP A 156 -15.77 -14.79 -13.68
CA ASP A 156 -15.69 -13.71 -14.67
C ASP A 156 -14.42 -12.88 -14.44
N VAL A 157 -13.35 -13.26 -15.12
CA VAL A 157 -12.03 -12.64 -15.01
C VAL A 157 -12.06 -11.18 -15.48
N LEU A 158 -12.92 -10.84 -16.46
CA LEU A 158 -13.00 -9.46 -16.96
C LEU A 158 -13.65 -8.56 -15.92
N LEU A 159 -14.78 -8.97 -15.34
CA LEU A 159 -15.43 -8.24 -14.26
C LEU A 159 -14.50 -8.13 -13.04
N PHE A 160 -13.81 -9.22 -12.69
CA PHE A 160 -12.82 -9.22 -11.61
C PHE A 160 -11.72 -8.19 -11.88
N ALA A 161 -11.08 -8.24 -13.05
CA ALA A 161 -10.00 -7.33 -13.42
C ALA A 161 -10.47 -5.86 -13.39
N LEU A 162 -11.63 -5.57 -13.98
CA LEU A 162 -12.21 -4.22 -13.99
C LEU A 162 -12.51 -3.72 -12.58
N SER A 163 -13.00 -4.58 -11.68
CA SER A 163 -13.23 -4.21 -10.28
C SER A 163 -11.92 -3.86 -9.56
N VAL A 164 -10.84 -4.62 -9.80
CA VAL A 164 -9.52 -4.33 -9.22
C VAL A 164 -9.02 -2.98 -9.71
N VAL A 165 -9.09 -2.73 -11.03
CA VAL A 165 -8.66 -1.45 -11.63
C VAL A 165 -9.50 -0.29 -11.12
N GLY A 166 -10.82 -0.44 -11.10
CA GLY A 166 -11.75 0.59 -10.64
C GLY A 166 -11.50 0.98 -9.19
N ASN A 167 -11.45 0.00 -8.28
CA ASN A 167 -11.20 0.22 -6.86
C ASN A 167 -9.87 0.97 -6.62
N HIS A 168 -8.78 0.51 -7.24
CA HIS A 168 -7.43 1.05 -7.02
C HIS A 168 -7.11 2.29 -7.87
N THR A 169 -8.06 2.78 -8.66
CA THR A 169 -7.93 4.07 -9.37
C THR A 169 -8.82 5.13 -8.73
N VAL A 170 -10.09 4.79 -8.51
CA VAL A 170 -11.11 5.75 -8.08
C VAL A 170 -10.92 6.16 -6.62
N PHE A 171 -10.76 5.20 -5.71
CA PHE A 171 -10.66 5.51 -4.29
C PHE A 171 -9.39 6.27 -3.88
N PRO A 172 -8.19 5.98 -4.44
CA PRO A 172 -7.02 6.84 -4.26
C PRO A 172 -7.23 8.30 -4.63
N VAL A 173 -7.98 8.58 -5.69
CA VAL A 173 -8.24 9.96 -6.11
C VAL A 173 -9.32 10.61 -5.24
N LEU A 174 -10.44 9.92 -5.02
CA LEU A 174 -11.58 10.49 -4.29
C LEU A 174 -11.32 10.67 -2.79
N PHE A 175 -10.70 9.68 -2.14
CA PHE A 175 -10.47 9.71 -0.69
C PHE A 175 -8.98 9.76 -0.33
N GLY A 176 -8.13 9.10 -1.13
CA GLY A 176 -6.69 9.07 -0.87
C GLY A 176 -6.06 10.47 -0.97
N ALA A 177 -6.44 11.26 -1.97
CA ALA A 177 -5.91 12.62 -2.12
C ALA A 177 -6.29 13.56 -0.95
N PRO A 178 -7.56 13.67 -0.53
CA PRO A 178 -7.92 14.45 0.66
C PRO A 178 -7.17 13.99 1.92
N ILE A 179 -7.10 12.69 2.19
CA ILE A 179 -6.40 12.16 3.36
C ILE A 179 -4.92 12.52 3.29
N ALA A 180 -4.28 12.36 2.13
CA ALA A 180 -2.87 12.69 1.95
C ALA A 180 -2.58 14.20 2.15
N ILE A 181 -3.49 15.08 1.74
CA ILE A 181 -3.39 16.53 1.99
C ILE A 181 -3.49 16.80 3.50
N LEU A 182 -4.51 16.26 4.18
CA LEU A 182 -4.68 16.41 5.63
C LEU A 182 -3.47 15.89 6.43
N MET A 183 -2.89 14.77 6.00
CA MET A 183 -1.69 14.21 6.63
C MET A 183 -0.48 15.15 6.55
N GLN A 184 -0.37 15.93 5.48
CA GLN A 184 0.72 16.90 5.31
C GLN A 184 0.46 18.20 6.05
N GLU A 185 -0.74 18.75 5.89
CA GLU A 185 -1.05 20.11 6.32
C GLU A 185 -1.37 20.16 7.81
N GLU A 186 -2.21 19.24 8.30
CA GLU A 186 -2.70 19.25 9.68
C GLU A 186 -1.80 18.45 10.61
N MET A 187 -1.31 17.29 10.14
CA MET A 187 -0.48 16.40 10.96
C MET A 187 1.02 16.60 10.79
N GLY A 188 1.44 17.47 9.86
CA GLY A 188 2.85 17.75 9.57
C GLY A 188 3.67 16.51 9.19
N LYS A 189 3.01 15.44 8.72
CA LYS A 189 3.68 14.17 8.48
C LYS A 189 4.46 14.24 7.17
N ASP A 190 5.76 14.02 7.29
CA ASP A 190 6.67 14.00 6.16
C ASP A 190 6.39 12.82 5.20
N PRO A 191 6.10 13.06 3.91
CA PRO A 191 5.81 12.01 2.93
C PRO A 191 7.05 11.27 2.40
N ARG A 192 8.20 11.36 3.08
CA ARG A 192 9.47 10.75 2.68
C ARG A 192 9.67 9.32 3.20
N GLY A 193 8.62 8.49 3.28
CA GLY A 193 8.65 7.14 3.86
C GLY A 193 9.87 6.29 3.49
N LEU A 194 10.13 6.06 2.19
CA LEU A 194 11.43 5.57 1.70
C LEU A 194 12.35 6.67 1.11
N GLY A 195 11.82 7.81 0.63
CA GLY A 195 12.61 8.87 0.01
C GLY A 195 13.65 9.49 0.95
N GLY A 196 13.38 9.51 2.26
CA GLY A 196 14.34 9.92 3.28
C GLY A 196 15.53 8.97 3.42
N ARG A 197 15.36 7.69 3.07
CA ARG A 197 16.45 6.69 3.09
C ARG A 197 17.33 6.73 1.84
N PHE A 198 16.77 7.05 0.68
CA PHE A 198 17.53 7.14 -0.57
C PHE A 198 18.39 8.41 -0.69
N ARG A 199 17.99 9.55 -0.09
CA ARG A 199 18.85 10.76 -0.08
C ARG A 199 20.01 10.70 0.92
N LEU A 200 19.87 9.98 2.03
CA LEU A 200 20.96 9.78 3.00
C LEU A 200 22.13 8.98 2.45
N ALA A 201 21.98 8.32 1.30
CA ALA A 201 23.06 7.64 0.60
C ALA A 201 23.89 8.56 -0.32
N ASN A 202 23.42 9.79 -0.60
CA ASN A 202 24.00 10.67 -1.62
C ASN A 202 24.42 12.06 -1.10
N THR A 203 24.54 12.27 0.21
CA THR A 203 25.21 13.46 0.76
C THR A 203 26.69 13.16 0.96
N PRO A 204 27.63 13.79 0.22
CA PRO A 204 29.02 13.81 0.63
C PRO A 204 29.13 14.52 1.98
N ALA A 205 29.99 13.98 2.86
CA ALA A 205 30.33 14.52 4.16
C ALA A 205 30.99 15.91 4.06
#